data_AF-A0A821IME4-F1
#
_entry.id   AF-A0A821IME4-F1
#
_cell.length_a   1.000
_cell.length_b   1.000
_cell.length_c   1.000
_cell.angle_alpha   90.00
_cell.angle_beta   90.00
_cell.angle_gamma   90.00
#
_symmetry.space_group_name_H-M   'P 1'
#
loop_
_entity.id
_entity.type
_entity.pdbx_description
1 polymer ?
#
loop_
_entity_poly.entity_id
_entity_poly.type
_entity_poly.pdbx_seq_one_letter_code
_entity_poly.pdbx_strand_id
1 'polypeptide(L)'
;MPLPCAIEICKRKSRALCHCCNKNLCPDHLKEHDDLINSQIHPLVDDINTIDNQLSVLNVDEVISKCRQKLDKWRHDCYTIIDRFYEEKYQELQQRCLEKVGEKRKKIHKLKLKTNELVREQEVTHDDITSLKVTINDIKRDVNQYEENGIVVDVHPLIINQDLIYVEQ
;
A
#
# COMPACT_ATOMS: atom_id res chain seq x y z
N MET A 1 51.69 -11.52 -49.61
CA MET A 1 52.72 -10.91 -48.74
C MET A 1 52.52 -11.42 -47.32
N PRO A 2 53.56 -11.82 -46.58
CA PRO A 2 53.39 -12.21 -45.18
C PRO A 2 53.06 -10.99 -44.33
N LEU A 3 51.91 -11.03 -43.66
CA LEU A 3 51.44 -9.93 -42.80
C LEU A 3 52.33 -9.83 -41.55
N PRO A 4 52.64 -8.63 -41.05
CA PRO A 4 53.31 -8.47 -39.77
C PRO A 4 52.41 -8.99 -38.63
N CYS A 5 53.03 -9.39 -37.52
CA CYS A 5 52.30 -9.69 -36.29
C CYS A 5 51.53 -8.44 -35.84
N ALA A 6 50.30 -8.62 -35.35
CA ALA A 6 49.40 -7.54 -34.93
C ALA A 6 49.84 -6.84 -33.63
N ILE A 7 50.92 -7.30 -32.99
CA ILE A 7 51.54 -6.66 -31.83
C ILE A 7 52.62 -5.73 -32.35
N GLU A 8 52.45 -4.43 -32.13
CA GLU A 8 53.26 -3.36 -32.76
C GLU A 8 54.77 -3.47 -32.50
N ILE A 9 55.15 -4.04 -31.34
CA ILE A 9 56.56 -4.22 -30.94
C ILE A 9 57.19 -5.46 -31.59
N CYS A 10 56.38 -6.35 -32.17
CA CYS A 10 56.84 -7.62 -32.74
C CYS A 10 57.28 -7.48 -34.20
N LYS A 11 58.58 -7.64 -34.47
CA LYS A 11 59.15 -7.63 -35.83
C LYS A 11 58.94 -8.95 -36.61
N ARG A 12 58.27 -9.95 -36.02
CA ARG A 12 58.08 -11.27 -36.64
C ARG A 12 56.88 -11.27 -37.58
N LYS A 13 56.95 -12.08 -38.65
CA LYS A 13 55.84 -12.31 -39.58
C LYS A 13 54.75 -13.14 -38.90
N SER A 14 53.50 -12.75 -39.10
CA SER A 14 52.35 -13.57 -38.74
C SER A 14 52.42 -14.91 -39.48
N ARG A 15 52.04 -15.98 -38.79
CA ARG A 15 51.91 -17.33 -39.38
C ARG A 15 50.50 -17.90 -39.21
N ALA A 16 49.67 -17.28 -38.39
CA ALA A 16 48.31 -17.72 -38.12
C ALA A 16 47.42 -16.52 -37.78
N LEU A 17 46.15 -16.62 -38.16
CA LEU A 17 45.10 -15.69 -37.77
C LEU A 17 44.41 -16.26 -36.53
N CYS A 18 44.39 -15.53 -35.42
CA CYS A 18 43.51 -15.87 -34.32
C CYS A 18 42.07 -15.51 -34.73
N HIS A 19 41.21 -16.52 -34.88
CA HIS A 19 39.82 -16.32 -35.28
C HIS A 19 38.95 -15.69 -34.18
N CYS A 20 39.33 -15.83 -32.91
CA CYS A 20 38.60 -15.23 -31.79
C CYS A 20 38.71 -13.70 -31.79
N CYS A 21 39.86 -13.16 -32.19
CA CYS A 21 40.14 -11.72 -32.14
C CYS A 21 40.37 -11.09 -33.51
N ASN A 22 40.33 -11.90 -34.59
CA ASN A 22 40.67 -11.53 -35.96
C ASN A 22 42.04 -10.84 -36.11
N LYS A 23 43.02 -11.27 -35.30
CA LYS A 23 44.39 -10.72 -35.25
C LYS A 23 45.40 -11.69 -35.84
N ASN A 24 46.25 -11.18 -36.74
CA ASN A 24 47.35 -11.94 -37.34
C ASN A 24 48.52 -12.04 -36.36
N LEU A 25 48.82 -13.23 -35.83
CA LEU A 25 49.82 -13.42 -34.78
C LEU A 25 50.99 -14.30 -35.27
N CYS A 26 52.19 -14.02 -34.77
CA CYS A 26 53.31 -14.95 -34.91
C CYS A 26 53.12 -16.12 -33.92
N PRO A 27 53.80 -17.27 -34.11
CA PRO A 27 53.57 -18.45 -33.28
C PRO A 27 53.75 -18.21 -31.77
N ASP A 28 54.76 -17.45 -31.36
CA ASP A 28 55.04 -17.14 -29.96
C ASP A 28 53.89 -16.33 -29.34
N HIS A 29 53.43 -15.27 -30.01
CA HIS A 29 52.33 -14.45 -29.52
C HIS A 29 50.96 -15.12 -29.64
N LEU A 30 50.79 -16.07 -30.58
CA LEU A 30 49.59 -16.91 -30.60
C LEU A 30 49.56 -17.82 -29.38
N LYS A 31 50.70 -18.43 -29.02
CA LYS A 31 50.83 -19.25 -27.83
C LYS A 31 50.62 -18.43 -26.54
N GLU A 32 51.27 -17.28 -26.42
CA GLU A 32 51.05 -16.38 -25.26
C GLU A 32 49.61 -15.89 -25.16
N HIS A 33 48.96 -15.64 -26.31
CA HIS A 33 47.56 -15.26 -26.37
C HIS A 33 46.64 -16.41 -25.91
N ASP A 34 46.90 -17.62 -26.36
CA ASP A 34 46.13 -18.81 -25.94
C ASP A 34 46.38 -19.12 -24.47
N ASP A 35 47.62 -18.98 -23.98
CA ASP A 35 47.98 -19.14 -22.57
C ASP A 35 47.28 -18.07 -21.70
N LEU A 36 47.23 -16.82 -22.17
CA LEU A 36 46.52 -15.72 -21.50
C LEU A 36 45.01 -15.98 -21.43
N ILE A 37 44.39 -16.45 -22.51
CA ILE A 37 42.97 -16.81 -22.52
C ILE A 37 42.71 -17.98 -21.56
N ASN A 38 43.52 -19.03 -21.62
CA ASN A 38 43.35 -20.19 -20.75
C ASN A 38 43.56 -19.84 -19.27
N SER A 39 44.49 -18.92 -18.97
CA SER A 39 44.71 -18.46 -17.60
C SER A 39 43.50 -17.73 -16.98
N GLN A 40 42.58 -17.19 -17.79
CA GLN A 40 41.35 -16.55 -17.29
C GLN A 40 40.32 -17.55 -16.79
N ILE A 41 40.43 -18.84 -17.16
CA ILE A 41 39.52 -19.88 -16.68
C ILE A 41 39.66 -20.09 -15.17
N HIS A 42 40.88 -19.97 -14.63
CA HIS A 42 41.12 -20.20 -13.21
C HIS A 42 40.39 -19.18 -12.30
N PRO A 43 40.50 -17.85 -12.51
CA PRO A 43 39.69 -16.89 -11.79
C PRO A 43 38.18 -17.13 -11.89
N LEU A 44 37.68 -17.53 -13.07
CA LEU A 44 36.25 -17.81 -13.25
C LEU A 44 35.81 -19.04 -12.44
N VAL A 45 36.65 -20.07 -12.35
CA VAL A 45 36.38 -21.24 -11.49
C VAL A 45 36.38 -20.84 -10.03
N ASP A 46 37.30 -19.98 -9.61
CA ASP A 46 37.35 -19.48 -8.23
C ASP A 46 36.11 -18.63 -7.89
N ASP A 47 35.65 -17.79 -8.82
CA ASP A 47 34.41 -17.01 -8.68
C ASP A 47 33.18 -17.92 -8.57
N ILE A 48 33.08 -18.94 -9.44
CA ILE A 48 31.98 -19.93 -9.40
C ILE A 48 31.97 -20.65 -8.06
N ASN A 49 33.12 -21.14 -7.59
CA ASN A 49 33.23 -21.83 -6.31
C ASN A 49 32.89 -20.90 -5.13
N THR A 50 33.26 -19.61 -5.22
CA THR A 50 32.92 -18.63 -4.18
C THR A 50 31.41 -18.42 -4.10
N ILE A 51 30.73 -18.27 -5.24
CA ILE A 51 29.28 -18.13 -5.30
C ILE A 51 28.58 -19.40 -4.82
N ASP A 52 29.05 -20.58 -5.23
CA ASP A 52 28.49 -21.87 -4.79
C ASP A 52 28.62 -22.05 -3.27
N ASN A 53 29.77 -21.68 -2.70
CA ASN A 53 29.95 -21.67 -1.26
C ASN A 53 29.01 -20.68 -0.57
N GLN A 54 28.79 -19.48 -1.13
CA GLN A 54 27.83 -18.52 -0.59
C GLN A 54 26.39 -19.05 -0.61
N LEU A 55 26.00 -19.71 -1.70
CA LEU A 55 24.67 -20.32 -1.84
C LEU A 55 24.49 -21.50 -0.88
N SER A 56 25.53 -22.31 -0.65
CA SER A 56 25.46 -23.47 0.24
C SER A 56 25.35 -23.09 1.72
N VAL A 57 25.92 -21.95 2.13
CA VAL A 57 25.78 -21.43 3.51
C VAL A 57 24.58 -20.49 3.66
N LEU A 58 23.88 -20.15 2.58
CA LEU A 58 22.74 -19.24 2.64
C LEU A 58 21.61 -19.87 3.48
N ASN A 59 21.28 -19.23 4.59
CA ASN A 59 20.17 -19.68 5.42
C ASN A 59 18.83 -19.24 4.81
N VAL A 60 18.19 -20.16 4.09
CA VAL A 60 16.89 -19.93 3.45
C VAL A 60 15.82 -19.53 4.47
N ASP A 61 15.81 -20.10 5.67
CA ASP A 61 14.86 -19.75 6.72
C ASP A 61 15.04 -18.30 7.18
N GLU A 62 16.27 -17.80 7.23
CA GLU A 62 16.55 -16.41 7.56
C GLU A 62 16.04 -15.46 6.46
N VAL A 63 16.22 -15.83 5.18
CA VAL A 63 15.70 -15.06 4.05
C VAL A 63 14.16 -15.03 4.09
N ILE A 64 13.51 -16.18 4.29
CA ILE A 64 12.05 -16.28 4.42
C ILE A 64 11.57 -15.46 5.63
N SER A 65 12.27 -15.52 6.76
CA SER A 65 11.94 -14.74 7.95
C SER A 65 11.96 -13.24 7.67
N LYS A 66 12.99 -12.74 6.97
CA LYS A 66 13.06 -11.32 6.54
C LYS A 66 11.91 -10.94 5.61
N CYS A 67 11.53 -11.80 4.67
CA CYS A 67 10.37 -11.57 3.80
C CYS A 67 9.05 -11.55 4.60
N ARG A 68 8.88 -12.50 5.52
CA ARG A 68 7.72 -12.57 6.41
C ARG A 68 7.59 -11.32 7.28
N GLN A 69 8.69 -10.78 7.82
CA GLN A 69 8.66 -9.53 8.58
C GLN A 69 8.09 -8.36 7.77
N LYS A 70 8.36 -8.30 6.46
CA LYS A 70 7.75 -7.27 5.59
C LYS A 70 6.23 -7.46 5.47
N LEU A 71 5.76 -8.70 5.34
CA LEU A 71 4.34 -9.03 5.29
C LEU A 71 3.64 -8.73 6.63
N ASP A 72 4.27 -9.08 7.75
CA ASP A 72 3.75 -8.81 9.09
C ASP A 72 3.65 -7.31 9.34
N LYS A 73 4.65 -6.53 8.90
CA LYS A 73 4.59 -5.07 8.96
C LYS A 73 3.44 -4.52 8.11
N TRP A 74 3.33 -4.94 6.85
CA TRP A 74 2.22 -4.52 5.99
C TRP A 74 0.85 -4.84 6.61
N ARG A 75 0.70 -6.04 7.17
CA ARG A 75 -0.52 -6.46 7.87
C ARG A 75 -0.83 -5.54 9.05
N HIS A 76 0.16 -5.23 9.88
CA HIS A 76 -0.01 -4.34 11.02
C HIS A 76 -0.38 -2.92 10.61
N ASP A 77 0.29 -2.39 9.59
CA ASP A 77 0.03 -1.06 9.04
C ASP A 77 -1.41 -0.98 8.49
N CYS A 78 -1.88 -2.01 7.79
CA CYS A 78 -3.26 -2.10 7.32
C CYS A 78 -4.28 -2.08 8.46
N TYR A 79 -4.10 -2.88 9.51
CA TYR A 79 -5.01 -2.85 10.66
C TYR A 79 -5.04 -1.46 11.32
N THR A 80 -3.87 -0.83 11.48
CA THR A 80 -3.79 0.53 12.04
C THR A 80 -4.59 1.54 11.23
N ILE A 81 -4.55 1.44 9.89
CA ILE A 81 -5.34 2.31 9.00
C ILE A 81 -6.84 2.05 9.17
N ILE A 82 -7.24 0.78 9.23
CA ILE A 82 -8.65 0.37 9.42
C ILE A 82 -9.17 0.90 10.76
N ASP A 83 -8.43 0.70 11.84
CA ASP A 83 -8.81 1.14 13.19
C ASP A 83 -8.94 2.66 13.26
N ARG A 84 -7.98 3.39 12.68
CA ARG A 84 -8.05 4.86 12.60
C ARG A 84 -9.29 5.32 11.83
N PHE A 85 -9.56 4.72 10.67
CA PHE A 85 -10.72 5.08 9.86
C PHE A 85 -12.04 4.78 10.59
N TYR A 86 -12.11 3.64 11.29
CA TYR A 86 -13.25 3.30 12.13
C TYR A 86 -13.48 4.35 13.21
N GLU A 87 -12.44 4.74 13.94
CA GLU A 87 -12.54 5.73 15.02
C GLU A 87 -12.97 7.10 14.49
N GLU A 88 -12.43 7.54 13.34
CA GLU A 88 -12.86 8.77 12.67
C GLU A 88 -14.36 8.73 12.33
N LYS A 89 -14.86 7.61 11.79
CA LYS A 89 -16.28 7.44 11.44
C LYS A 89 -17.17 7.34 12.67
N TYR A 90 -16.67 6.74 13.74
CA TYR A 90 -17.38 6.67 15.01
C TYR A 90 -17.54 8.06 15.64
N GLN A 91 -16.49 8.89 15.61
CA GLN A 91 -16.56 10.27 16.07
C GLN A 91 -17.52 11.11 15.23
N GLU A 92 -17.50 10.93 13.90
CA GLU A 92 -18.46 11.57 12.99
C GLU A 92 -19.90 11.18 13.33
N LEU A 93 -20.15 9.88 13.59
CA LEU A 93 -21.45 9.38 14.01
C LEU A 93 -21.89 10.00 15.33
N GLN A 94 -21.01 10.04 16.34
CA GLN A 94 -21.31 10.62 17.64
C GLN A 94 -21.69 12.10 17.51
N GLN A 95 -20.93 12.87 16.73
CA GLN A 95 -21.21 14.28 16.49
C GLN A 95 -22.58 14.47 15.81
N ARG A 96 -22.86 13.70 14.76
CA ARG A 96 -24.16 13.76 14.07
C ARG A 96 -25.32 13.36 14.98
N CYS A 97 -25.14 12.37 15.85
CA CYS A 97 -26.12 12.00 16.89
C CYS A 97 -26.42 13.19 17.81
N LEU A 98 -25.38 13.83 18.35
CA LEU A 98 -25.51 14.96 19.26
C LEU A 98 -26.22 16.14 18.58
N GLU A 99 -25.89 16.43 17.32
CA GLU A 99 -26.52 17.50 16.54
C GLU A 99 -28.01 17.22 16.32
N LYS A 100 -28.37 16.03 15.82
CA LYS A 100 -29.78 15.68 15.58
C LYS A 100 -30.61 15.73 16.86
N VAL A 101 -30.10 15.17 17.97
CA VAL A 101 -30.78 15.24 19.27
C VAL A 101 -30.88 16.69 19.77
N GLY A 102 -29.81 17.47 19.60
CA GLY A 102 -29.76 18.89 19.94
C GLY A 102 -30.81 19.71 19.19
N GLU A 103 -31.00 19.46 17.90
CA GLU A 103 -32.05 20.09 17.09
C GLU A 103 -33.45 19.77 17.62
N LYS A 104 -33.73 18.51 17.97
CA LYS A 104 -35.03 18.14 18.56
C LYS A 104 -35.24 18.85 19.90
N ARG A 105 -34.21 18.92 20.76
CA ARG A 105 -34.28 19.69 22.02
C ARG A 105 -34.57 21.17 21.79
N LYS A 106 -33.94 21.81 20.80
CA LYS A 106 -34.23 23.19 20.40
C LYS A 106 -35.68 23.36 19.94
N LYS A 107 -36.20 22.43 19.13
CA LYS A 107 -37.62 22.45 18.71
C LYS A 107 -38.58 22.31 19.90
N ILE A 108 -38.30 21.40 20.84
CA ILE A 108 -39.08 21.27 22.10
C ILE A 108 -39.05 22.58 22.89
N HIS A 109 -37.89 23.21 23.02
CA HIS A 109 -37.78 24.47 23.75
C HIS A 109 -38.62 25.58 23.10
N LYS A 110 -38.56 25.72 21.77
CA LYS A 110 -39.42 26.65 21.02
C LYS A 110 -40.92 26.36 21.22
N LEU A 111 -41.31 25.09 21.20
CA LEU A 111 -42.70 24.69 21.49
C LEU A 111 -43.13 25.11 22.89
N LYS A 112 -42.27 24.93 23.90
CA LYS A 112 -42.56 25.35 25.28
C LYS A 112 -42.76 26.87 25.38
N LEU A 113 -41.90 27.65 24.72
CA LEU A 113 -42.04 29.11 24.69
C LEU A 113 -43.35 29.54 24.04
N LYS A 114 -43.64 29.02 22.83
CA LYS A 114 -44.90 29.32 22.12
C LYS A 114 -46.14 28.93 22.94
N THR A 115 -46.09 27.77 23.59
CA THR A 115 -47.20 27.32 24.46
C THR A 115 -47.39 28.27 25.65
N ASN A 116 -46.31 28.74 26.28
CA ASN A 116 -46.40 29.69 27.38
C ASN A 116 -46.93 31.06 26.94
N GLU A 117 -46.58 31.54 25.75
CA GLU A 117 -47.11 32.78 25.17
C GLU A 117 -48.63 32.67 24.95
N LEU A 118 -49.07 31.60 24.27
CA LEU A 118 -50.49 31.32 24.04
C LEU A 118 -51.31 31.21 25.33
N VAL A 119 -50.74 30.62 26.39
CA VAL A 119 -51.39 30.54 27.72
C VAL A 119 -51.52 31.92 28.37
N ARG A 120 -50.53 32.81 28.20
CA ARG A 120 -50.57 34.17 28.76
C ARG A 120 -51.55 35.06 28.04
N GLU A 121 -51.58 34.98 26.71
CA GLU A 121 -52.41 35.85 25.86
C GLU A 121 -53.89 35.41 25.87
N GLN A 122 -54.19 34.15 26.21
CA GLN A 122 -55.54 33.56 26.20
C GLN A 122 -56.26 33.58 24.85
N GLU A 123 -55.59 34.00 23.78
CA GLU A 123 -56.09 34.03 22.40
C GLU A 123 -55.55 32.83 21.60
N VAL A 124 -56.02 31.63 21.94
CA VAL A 124 -55.58 30.41 21.25
C VAL A 124 -56.44 30.13 20.02
N THR A 125 -55.82 30.09 18.84
CA THR A 125 -56.51 29.68 17.61
C THR A 125 -56.46 28.17 17.40
N HIS A 126 -57.40 27.65 16.59
CA HIS A 126 -57.37 26.24 16.17
C HIS A 126 -56.09 25.90 15.39
N ASP A 127 -55.57 26.85 14.61
CA ASP A 127 -54.35 26.69 13.83
C ASP A 127 -53.10 26.60 14.72
N ASP A 128 -53.06 27.32 15.83
CA ASP A 128 -51.99 27.20 16.82
C ASP A 128 -51.95 25.80 17.45
N ILE A 129 -53.10 25.28 17.88
CA ILE A 129 -53.20 23.92 18.44
C ILE A 129 -52.77 22.89 17.40
N THR A 130 -53.22 23.05 16.14
CA THR A 130 -52.89 22.14 15.06
C THR A 130 -51.39 22.14 14.77
N SER A 131 -50.78 23.31 14.65
CA SER A 131 -49.33 23.49 14.44
C SER A 131 -48.50 22.86 15.58
N LEU A 132 -48.91 23.07 16.84
CA LEU A 132 -48.26 22.46 18.00
C LEU A 132 -48.35 20.92 17.96
N LYS A 133 -49.54 20.37 17.68
CA LYS A 133 -49.75 18.91 17.58
C LYS A 133 -48.91 18.28 16.48
N VAL A 134 -48.84 18.90 15.30
CA VAL A 134 -48.00 18.42 14.18
C VAL A 134 -46.54 18.34 14.62
N THR A 135 -46.01 19.42 15.18
CA THR A 135 -44.61 19.48 15.61
C THR A 135 -44.29 18.45 16.72
N ILE A 136 -45.22 18.25 17.68
CA ILE A 136 -45.07 17.24 18.74
C ILE A 136 -45.03 15.83 18.14
N ASN A 137 -45.92 15.52 17.20
CA ASN A 137 -45.97 14.21 16.56
C ASN A 137 -44.72 13.95 15.71
N ASP A 138 -44.21 14.96 15.01
CA ASP A 138 -42.94 14.87 14.28
C ASP A 138 -41.78 14.54 15.21
N ILE A 139 -41.64 15.27 16.32
CA ILE A 139 -40.58 15.01 17.29
C ILE A 139 -40.71 13.62 17.91
N LYS A 140 -41.93 13.18 18.26
CA LYS A 140 -42.17 11.82 18.78
C LYS A 140 -41.75 10.74 17.79
N ARG A 141 -42.14 10.89 16.53
CA ARG A 141 -41.76 9.96 15.46
C ARG A 141 -40.25 9.89 15.30
N ASP A 142 -39.58 11.03 15.27
CA ASP A 142 -38.12 11.08 15.13
C ASP A 142 -37.42 10.42 16.33
N VAL A 143 -37.88 10.67 17.56
CA VAL A 143 -37.32 10.03 18.77
C VAL A 143 -37.52 8.53 18.74
N ASN A 144 -38.72 8.05 18.43
CA ASN A 144 -38.99 6.62 18.34
C ASN A 144 -38.12 5.96 17.26
N GLN A 145 -37.93 6.61 16.10
CA GLN A 145 -37.04 6.11 15.06
C GLN A 145 -35.59 5.97 15.53
N TYR A 146 -35.08 6.93 16.31
CA TYR A 146 -33.74 6.86 16.87
C TYR A 146 -33.60 5.80 17.96
N GLU A 147 -34.63 5.57 18.77
CA GLU A 147 -34.65 4.51 19.78
C GLU A 147 -34.69 3.10 19.16
N GLU A 148 -35.50 2.92 18.11
CA GLU A 148 -35.67 1.62 17.47
C GLU A 148 -34.52 1.25 16.53
N ASN A 149 -34.05 2.21 15.71
CA ASN A 149 -33.14 1.92 14.59
C ASN A 149 -31.80 2.65 14.69
N GLY A 150 -31.61 3.52 15.68
CA GLY A 150 -30.43 4.39 15.75
C GLY A 150 -30.35 5.36 14.57
N ILE A 151 -29.14 5.83 14.28
CA ILE A 151 -28.85 6.55 13.05
C ILE A 151 -28.36 5.56 12.00
N VAL A 152 -28.93 5.63 10.79
CA VAL A 152 -28.54 4.79 9.65
C VAL A 152 -27.06 5.01 9.31
N VAL A 153 -26.30 3.92 9.25
CA VAL A 153 -24.90 3.89 8.81
C VAL A 153 -24.77 2.83 7.72
N ASP A 154 -24.34 3.24 6.54
CA ASP A 154 -24.11 2.34 5.40
C ASP A 154 -22.65 1.87 5.37
N VAL A 155 -22.43 0.59 5.63
CA VAL A 155 -21.09 -0.01 5.63
C VAL A 155 -20.90 -0.83 4.36
N HIS A 156 -19.83 -0.55 3.62
CA HIS A 156 -19.45 -1.26 2.41
C HIS A 156 -18.25 -2.17 2.68
N PRO A 157 -18.16 -3.33 2.01
CA PRO A 157 -17.07 -4.27 2.23
C PRO A 157 -15.72 -3.70 1.74
N LEU A 158 -14.65 -4.00 2.48
CA LEU A 158 -13.28 -3.73 2.05
C LEU A 158 -12.87 -4.75 0.97
N ILE A 159 -12.47 -4.27 -0.21
CA ILE A 159 -12.00 -5.11 -1.32
C ILE A 159 -10.48 -5.10 -1.35
N ILE A 160 -9.86 -6.27 -1.15
CA ILE A 160 -8.40 -6.46 -1.20
C ILE A 160 -8.05 -6.99 -2.61
N ASN A 161 -7.22 -6.23 -3.33
CA ASN A 161 -6.71 -6.63 -4.66
C ASN A 161 -5.51 -7.58 -4.52
N GLN A 162 -5.39 -8.57 -5.41
CA GLN A 162 -4.24 -9.48 -5.50
C GLN A 162 -2.93 -8.74 -5.87
N ASP A 163 -3.02 -7.60 -6.54
CA ASP A 163 -1.84 -6.79 -6.91
C ASP A 163 -1.20 -6.05 -5.71
N LEU A 164 -1.74 -6.19 -4.50
CA LEU A 164 -1.22 -5.51 -3.31
C LEU A 164 0.08 -6.12 -2.79
N ILE A 165 0.32 -7.41 -3.05
CA ILE A 165 1.53 -8.12 -2.62
C ILE A 165 2.01 -8.97 -3.80
N TYR A 166 3.25 -8.71 -4.22
CA TYR A 166 3.92 -9.50 -5.24
C TYR A 166 5.03 -10.35 -4.60
N VAL A 167 5.04 -11.64 -4.94
CA VAL A 167 6.11 -12.58 -4.60
C VAL A 167 6.66 -13.10 -5.93
N GLU A 168 7.94 -12.88 -6.18
CA GLU A 168 8.62 -13.37 -7.38
C GLU A 168 8.50 -14.90 -7.48
N GLN A 169 8.20 -15.38 -8.70
CA GLN A 169 8.15 -16.81 -9.03
C GLN A 169 9.53 -17.34 -9.42
#